data_AF-A0A1W1Y1I9-F1
#
_entry.id   AF-A0A1W1Y1I9-F1
#
_cell.length_a   1.000
_cell.length_b   1.000
_cell.length_c   1.000
_cell.angle_alpha   90.00
_cell.angle_beta   90.00
_cell.angle_gamma   90.00
#
_symmetry.space_group_name_H-M   'P 1'
#
loop_
_entity.id
_entity.type
_entity.pdbx_description
1 polymer ?
#
loop_
_entity_poly.entity_id
_entity_poly.type
_entity_poly.pdbx_seq_one_letter_code
_entity_poly.pdbx_strand_id
1 'polypeptide(L)'
;MTVVELLSLLEEKGISLTLNGDNLAVKGDKKALADASLVSTIREKKPELITYLQGGGQVSGVAGQVVVPPNLITADCARITPDMLTLATLTQPEIDAAVSVVAGGAANVQDIYPLAPLQEGILFHHLMGGEGDPYLLPNLYRFPSRARLDRFLAAVQVAIDRNDILRTGLVWTGLVQPMQVVWRSARLPVIEITLDPAQGDLAQQMEQRFDPAHTRIDITQAPLMRCHIAEEAPGGSWLLHFAAHHLALDHSTFEMLIAESAAIEQGREAELPAPVPFRNFVAQARLGVSEQEHEQFFTELLGHIDEPTAPFGLLDVQGDGSDVQEASLHLPDELSSQIRQQARSHGVSAASLMHLAWALVLARTSGRDDVVFGTVLLGR
;
A
#
# COMPACT_ATOMS: atom_id res chain seq x y z
N MET A 1 12.68 -32.05 2.39
CA MET A 1 11.47 -31.28 2.74
C MET A 1 11.90 -29.90 3.18
N THR A 2 11.36 -28.86 2.56
CA THR A 2 11.62 -27.45 2.91
C THR A 2 10.88 -27.08 4.21
N VAL A 3 11.23 -25.93 4.82
CA VAL A 3 10.52 -25.42 6.01
C VAL A 3 9.03 -25.20 5.70
N VAL A 4 8.75 -24.71 4.50
CA VAL A 4 7.39 -24.42 4.01
C VAL A 4 6.57 -25.68 3.83
N GLU A 5 7.12 -26.68 3.14
CA GLU A 5 6.48 -28.00 2.99
C GLU A 5 6.22 -28.66 4.34
N LEU A 6 7.16 -28.52 5.28
CA LEU A 6 6.99 -29.00 6.64
C LEU A 6 5.86 -28.25 7.35
N LEU A 7 5.78 -26.93 7.26
CA LEU A 7 4.71 -26.14 7.88
C LEU A 7 3.32 -26.51 7.33
N SER A 8 3.19 -26.65 6.01
CA SER A 8 1.94 -27.10 5.38
C SER A 8 1.54 -28.50 5.83
N LEU A 9 2.51 -29.43 5.93
CA LEU A 9 2.26 -30.78 6.42
C LEU A 9 1.85 -30.79 7.90
N LEU A 10 2.43 -29.90 8.73
CA LEU A 10 2.06 -29.75 10.13
C LEU A 10 0.63 -29.20 10.27
N GLU A 11 0.26 -28.21 9.47
CA GLU A 11 -1.09 -27.64 9.45
C GLU A 11 -2.13 -28.69 9.03
N GLU A 12 -1.87 -29.47 7.97
CA GLU A 12 -2.73 -30.57 7.52
C GLU A 12 -2.94 -31.62 8.64
N LYS A 13 -1.90 -31.87 9.43
CA LYS A 13 -1.93 -32.80 10.57
C LYS A 13 -2.44 -32.16 11.87
N GLY A 14 -2.87 -30.89 11.86
CA GLY A 14 -3.36 -30.18 13.04
C GLY A 14 -2.29 -29.97 14.12
N ILE A 15 -1.02 -29.87 13.72
CA ILE A 15 0.12 -29.62 14.60
C ILE A 15 0.50 -28.13 14.50
N SER A 16 0.51 -27.45 15.64
CA SER A 16 0.91 -26.06 15.80
C SER A 16 2.29 -25.95 16.44
N LEU A 17 3.06 -24.95 16.01
CA LEU A 17 4.36 -24.61 16.56
C LEU A 17 4.29 -23.24 17.22
N THR A 18 4.87 -23.11 18.41
CA THR A 18 5.00 -21.83 19.12
C THR A 18 6.40 -21.68 19.71
N LEU A 19 6.81 -20.44 19.98
CA LEU A 19 8.04 -20.17 20.72
C LEU A 19 7.73 -20.00 22.21
N ASN A 20 8.56 -20.63 23.04
CA ASN A 20 8.61 -20.41 24.48
C ASN A 20 10.06 -20.02 24.85
N GLY A 21 10.34 -18.72 24.79
CA GLY A 21 11.72 -18.21 24.77
C GLY A 21 12.47 -18.69 23.53
N ASP A 22 13.68 -19.23 23.71
CA ASP A 22 14.50 -19.79 22.62
C ASP A 22 14.13 -21.23 22.24
N ASN A 23 13.06 -21.78 22.83
CA ASN A 23 12.65 -23.16 22.61
C ASN A 23 11.39 -23.24 21.74
N LEU A 24 11.45 -24.13 20.74
CA LEU A 24 10.32 -24.52 19.92
C LEU A 24 9.39 -25.45 20.72
N ALA A 25 8.15 -25.03 20.95
CA ALA A 25 7.08 -25.84 21.50
C ALA A 25 6.21 -26.39 20.37
N VAL A 26 5.86 -27.67 20.45
CA VAL A 26 5.05 -28.38 19.45
C VAL A 26 3.77 -28.87 20.12
N LYS A 27 2.61 -28.53 19.56
CA LYS A 27 1.29 -28.91 20.09
C LYS A 27 0.43 -29.51 18.98
N GLY A 28 -0.02 -30.75 19.14
CA GLY A 28 -0.88 -31.44 18.19
C GLY A 28 -1.41 -32.76 18.75
N ASP A 29 -2.13 -33.52 17.93
CA ASP A 29 -2.71 -34.82 18.31
C ASP A 29 -1.63 -35.86 18.66
N LYS A 30 -1.89 -36.70 19.66
CA LYS A 30 -0.94 -37.71 20.18
C LYS A 30 -0.56 -38.76 19.13
N LYS A 31 -1.45 -39.09 18.19
CA LYS A 31 -1.16 -40.00 17.07
C LYS A 31 -0.34 -39.33 15.98
N ALA A 32 -0.57 -38.05 15.71
CA ALA A 32 0.21 -37.28 14.74
C ALA A 32 1.66 -37.07 15.22
N LEU A 33 1.86 -36.87 16.53
CA LEU A 33 3.19 -36.76 17.14
C LEU A 33 3.87 -38.11 17.43
N ALA A 34 3.21 -39.23 17.16
CA ALA A 34 3.82 -40.57 17.24
C ALA A 34 4.58 -40.96 15.96
N ASP A 35 4.46 -40.16 14.89
CA ASP A 35 5.22 -40.33 13.65
C ASP A 35 6.69 -39.92 13.88
N ALA A 36 7.56 -40.92 14.01
CA ALA A 36 8.99 -40.71 14.25
C ALA A 36 9.70 -39.97 13.11
N SER A 37 9.22 -40.10 11.87
CA SER A 37 9.79 -39.42 10.70
C SER A 37 9.48 -37.92 10.75
N LEU A 38 8.23 -37.57 11.07
CA LEU A 38 7.80 -36.19 11.23
C LEU A 38 8.54 -35.50 12.39
N VAL A 39 8.63 -36.15 13.55
CA VAL A 39 9.35 -35.61 14.72
C VAL A 39 10.84 -35.44 14.43
N SER A 40 11.46 -36.38 13.71
CA SER A 40 12.85 -36.25 13.28
C SER A 40 13.05 -35.04 12.37
N THR A 41 12.12 -34.80 11.44
CA THR A 41 12.24 -33.68 10.50
C THR A 41 12.02 -32.32 11.19
N ILE A 42 11.10 -32.24 12.16
CA ILE A 42 10.94 -31.03 13.00
C ILE A 42 12.22 -30.75 13.78
N ARG A 43 12.90 -31.78 14.30
CA ARG A 43 14.17 -31.61 15.05
C ARG A 43 15.31 -31.15 14.14
N GLU A 44 15.43 -31.74 12.96
CA GLU A 44 16.44 -31.35 11.97
C GLU A 44 16.28 -29.89 11.54
N LYS A 45 15.02 -29.47 11.33
CA LYS A 45 14.67 -28.12 10.90
C LYS A 45 14.42 -27.13 12.05
N LYS A 46 14.74 -27.50 13.29
CA LYS A 46 14.49 -26.69 14.49
C LYS A 46 15.05 -25.25 14.39
N PRO A 47 16.30 -25.02 13.95
CA PRO A 47 16.83 -23.66 13.86
C PRO A 47 16.05 -22.79 12.88
N GLU A 48 15.71 -23.35 11.72
CA GLU A 48 14.97 -22.66 10.64
C GLU A 48 13.52 -22.35 11.06
N LEU A 49 12.87 -23.27 11.79
CA LEU A 49 11.53 -23.06 12.36
C LEU A 49 11.50 -21.99 13.45
N ILE A 50 12.55 -21.89 14.27
CA ILE A 50 12.67 -20.83 15.29
C ILE A 50 12.80 -19.48 14.60
N THR A 51 13.68 -19.36 13.60
CA THR A 51 13.82 -18.13 12.81
C THR A 51 12.51 -17.74 12.13
N TYR A 52 11.80 -18.71 11.56
CA TYR A 52 10.47 -18.49 10.93
C TYR A 52 9.43 -17.94 11.92
N LEU A 53 9.35 -18.52 13.13
CA LEU A 53 8.40 -18.06 14.16
C LEU A 53 8.81 -16.73 14.79
N GLN A 54 10.12 -16.44 14.90
CA GLN A 54 10.62 -15.12 15.32
C GLN A 54 10.29 -14.03 14.29
N GLY A 55 10.25 -14.41 13.00
CA GLY A 55 9.82 -13.56 11.89
C GLY A 55 8.30 -13.41 11.72
N GLY A 56 7.49 -13.81 12.70
CA GLY A 56 6.04 -13.59 12.68
C GLY A 56 5.23 -14.57 11.83
N GLY A 57 5.76 -15.75 11.51
CA GLY A 57 5.01 -16.78 10.78
C GLY A 57 4.91 -16.53 9.26
N GLN A 58 5.77 -15.69 8.71
CA GLN A 58 5.84 -15.50 7.26
C GLN A 58 6.61 -16.64 6.59
N VAL A 59 5.93 -17.34 5.68
CA VAL A 59 6.46 -18.43 4.87
C VAL A 59 7.46 -17.85 3.88
N SER A 60 8.73 -17.78 4.30
CA SER A 60 9.86 -17.58 3.39
C SER A 60 10.08 -18.85 2.57
N GLY A 61 9.23 -19.01 1.56
CA GLY A 61 9.38 -19.97 0.48
C GLY A 61 8.63 -19.48 -0.75
N VAL A 62 9.17 -18.43 -1.33
CA VAL A 62 9.14 -18.24 -2.78
C VAL A 62 10.61 -18.22 -3.19
N ALA A 63 10.98 -19.04 -4.16
CA ALA A 63 12.26 -18.86 -4.85
C ALA A 63 12.31 -17.40 -5.33
N GLY A 64 13.30 -16.61 -4.90
CA GLY A 64 13.42 -15.20 -5.31
C GLY A 64 13.35 -14.15 -4.21
N GLN A 65 13.52 -14.47 -2.92
CA GLN A 65 13.77 -13.40 -1.93
C GLN A 65 15.10 -12.70 -2.24
N VAL A 66 15.00 -11.43 -2.62
CA VAL A 66 16.14 -10.59 -2.97
C VAL A 66 16.83 -10.16 -1.68
N VAL A 67 18.15 -10.32 -1.61
CA VAL A 67 18.95 -9.63 -0.57
C VAL A 67 18.90 -8.14 -0.86
N VAL A 68 18.10 -7.40 -0.09
CA VAL A 68 17.95 -5.95 -0.25
C VAL A 68 19.29 -5.27 0.05
N PRO A 69 19.93 -4.60 -0.92
CA PRO A 69 21.15 -3.85 -0.66
C PRO A 69 20.90 -2.75 0.38
N PRO A 70 21.85 -2.48 1.31
CA PRO A 70 21.67 -1.47 2.34
C PRO A 70 21.67 -0.06 1.75
N ASN A 71 20.94 0.88 2.35
CA ASN A 71 21.08 2.29 2.04
C ASN A 71 22.44 2.80 2.57
N LEU A 72 23.23 3.46 1.71
CA LEU A 72 24.55 4.00 2.07
C LEU A 72 24.53 5.51 2.32
N ILE A 73 23.38 6.19 2.20
CA ILE A 73 23.23 7.62 2.50
C ILE A 73 23.11 7.84 4.02
N THR A 74 24.19 8.31 4.64
CA THR A 74 24.23 8.60 6.07
C THR A 74 23.50 9.89 6.45
N ALA A 75 23.09 10.02 7.71
CA ALA A 75 22.38 11.21 8.22
C ALA A 75 23.15 12.53 7.99
N ASP A 76 24.47 12.51 8.18
CA ASP A 76 25.33 13.70 8.04
C ASP A 76 25.84 13.92 6.60
N CYS A 77 25.21 13.28 5.61
CA CYS A 77 25.64 13.36 4.23
C CYS A 77 25.37 14.76 3.63
N ALA A 78 26.44 15.53 3.40
CA ALA A 78 26.36 16.84 2.77
C ALA A 78 26.25 16.78 1.23
N ARG A 79 26.60 15.64 0.62
CA ARG A 79 26.58 15.43 -0.82
C ARG A 79 26.39 13.96 -1.16
N ILE A 80 25.30 13.63 -1.85
CA ILE A 80 25.01 12.28 -2.30
C ILE A 80 25.79 12.00 -3.59
N THR A 81 26.42 10.84 -3.65
CA THR A 81 27.21 10.37 -4.81
C THR A 81 26.62 9.08 -5.38
N PRO A 82 26.84 8.76 -6.67
CA PRO A 82 26.31 7.56 -7.32
C PRO A 82 26.53 6.25 -6.53
N ASP A 83 27.74 6.05 -5.98
CA ASP A 83 28.08 4.83 -5.24
C ASP A 83 27.28 4.63 -3.94
N MET A 84 26.54 5.65 -3.49
CA MET A 84 25.65 5.54 -2.32
C MET A 84 24.27 4.96 -2.67
N LEU A 85 23.90 4.96 -3.96
CA LEU A 85 22.58 4.55 -4.43
C LEU A 85 22.61 3.07 -4.81
N THR A 86 22.14 2.21 -3.92
CA THR A 86 22.26 0.75 -4.09
C THR A 86 21.09 0.10 -4.81
N LEU A 87 20.04 0.85 -5.11
CA LEU A 87 18.86 0.40 -5.85
C LEU A 87 18.66 1.19 -7.16
N ALA A 88 19.56 2.12 -7.48
CA ALA A 88 19.46 2.99 -8.64
C ALA A 88 20.84 3.31 -9.20
N THR A 89 20.95 3.35 -10.53
CA THR A 89 22.14 3.87 -11.21
C THR A 89 21.82 5.26 -11.74
N LEU A 90 22.25 6.29 -11.03
CA LEU A 90 22.07 7.69 -11.42
C LEU A 90 23.43 8.37 -11.61
N THR A 91 23.51 9.25 -12.61
CA THR A 91 24.63 10.16 -12.78
C THR A 91 24.58 11.28 -11.74
N GLN A 92 25.72 11.94 -11.47
CA GLN A 92 25.73 13.04 -10.50
C GLN A 92 24.74 14.18 -10.86
N PRO A 93 24.60 14.63 -12.13
CA PRO A 93 23.60 15.64 -12.49
C PRO A 93 22.16 15.21 -12.16
N GLU A 94 21.82 13.94 -12.33
CA GLU A 94 20.50 13.40 -11.99
C GLU A 94 20.26 13.38 -10.48
N ILE A 95 21.29 13.05 -9.69
CA ILE A 95 21.24 13.13 -8.23
C ILE A 95 21.06 14.58 -7.78
N ASP A 96 21.81 15.50 -8.35
CA ASP A 96 21.72 16.93 -8.01
C ASP A 96 20.34 17.49 -8.37
N ALA A 97 19.74 17.06 -9.49
CA ALA A 97 18.36 17.39 -9.86
C ALA A 97 17.34 16.83 -8.84
N ALA A 98 17.48 15.55 -8.43
CA ALA A 98 16.62 14.94 -7.41
C ALA A 98 16.73 15.63 -6.05
N VAL A 99 17.92 16.05 -5.65
CA VAL A 99 18.16 16.77 -4.40
C VAL A 99 17.60 18.19 -4.44
N SER A 100 17.54 18.84 -5.62
CA SER A 100 17.15 20.25 -5.75
C SER A 100 15.71 20.57 -5.34
N VAL A 101 14.82 19.58 -5.41
CA VAL A 101 13.40 19.73 -5.04
C VAL A 101 13.14 19.45 -3.55
N VAL A 102 14.16 19.00 -2.81
CA VAL A 102 14.04 18.63 -1.41
C VAL A 102 14.34 19.83 -0.53
N ALA A 103 13.39 20.21 0.31
CA ALA A 103 13.61 21.26 1.31
C ALA A 103 14.77 20.87 2.24
N GLY A 104 15.81 21.70 2.34
CA GLY A 104 17.03 21.38 3.09
C GLY A 104 18.11 20.62 2.30
N GLY A 105 17.86 20.31 1.02
CA GLY A 105 18.82 19.67 0.11
C GLY A 105 19.28 18.29 0.59
N ALA A 106 20.53 17.93 0.28
CA ALA A 106 21.08 16.61 0.54
C ALA A 106 21.00 16.18 2.02
N ALA A 107 21.12 17.14 2.95
CA ALA A 107 21.03 16.87 4.39
C ALA A 107 19.64 16.35 4.81
N ASN A 108 18.58 16.72 4.08
CA ASN A 108 17.24 16.21 4.33
C ASN A 108 16.91 14.98 3.48
N VAL A 109 17.79 14.50 2.60
CA VAL A 109 17.54 13.28 1.84
C VAL A 109 17.97 12.06 2.65
N GLN A 110 17.03 11.15 2.88
CA GLN A 110 17.29 9.85 3.47
C GLN A 110 17.71 8.81 2.45
N ASP A 111 17.05 8.78 1.30
CA ASP A 111 17.21 7.70 0.34
C ASP A 111 16.73 8.14 -1.04
N ILE A 112 17.25 7.49 -2.08
CA ILE A 112 16.81 7.66 -3.47
C ILE A 112 16.76 6.29 -4.14
N TYR A 113 15.58 5.88 -4.60
CA TYR A 113 15.37 4.61 -5.28
C TYR A 113 14.21 4.69 -6.27
N PRO A 114 14.15 3.82 -7.28
CA PRO A 114 13.08 3.85 -8.29
C PRO A 114 11.69 3.60 -7.71
N LEU A 115 10.67 3.86 -8.52
CA LEU A 115 9.29 3.52 -8.21
C LEU A 115 9.07 2.00 -8.33
N ALA A 116 8.07 1.48 -7.59
CA ALA A 116 7.51 0.17 -7.89
C ALA A 116 6.68 0.23 -9.19
N PRO A 117 6.53 -0.87 -9.95
CA PRO A 117 5.83 -0.86 -11.24
C PRO A 117 4.42 -0.22 -11.20
N LEU A 118 3.63 -0.49 -10.16
CA LEU A 118 2.31 0.13 -10.00
C LEU A 118 2.40 1.65 -9.81
N GLN A 119 3.38 2.14 -9.07
CA GLN A 119 3.57 3.58 -8.86
C GLN A 119 3.94 4.28 -10.19
N GLU A 120 4.66 3.61 -11.10
CA GLU A 120 4.97 4.16 -12.42
C GLU A 120 3.70 4.40 -13.25
N GLY A 121 2.75 3.45 -13.22
CA GLY A 121 1.43 3.61 -13.86
C GLY A 121 0.59 4.74 -13.24
N ILE A 122 0.58 4.85 -11.92
CA ILE A 122 -0.10 5.95 -11.22
C ILE A 122 0.53 7.30 -11.59
N LEU A 123 1.86 7.39 -11.60
CA LEU A 123 2.57 8.59 -12.01
C LEU A 123 2.24 8.96 -13.46
N PHE A 124 2.20 7.99 -14.37
CA PHE A 124 1.82 8.22 -15.76
C PHE A 124 0.43 8.88 -15.87
N HIS A 125 -0.57 8.35 -15.17
CA HIS A 125 -1.91 8.94 -15.16
C HIS A 125 -1.95 10.32 -14.51
N HIS A 126 -1.20 10.53 -13.42
CA HIS A 126 -1.03 11.86 -12.84
C HIS A 126 -0.50 12.83 -13.91
N LEU A 127 0.58 12.48 -14.62
CA LEU A 127 1.19 13.36 -15.64
C LEU A 127 0.30 13.59 -16.87
N MET A 128 -0.53 12.61 -17.24
CA MET A 128 -1.48 12.72 -18.35
C MET A 128 -2.78 13.44 -17.97
N GLY A 129 -3.11 13.52 -16.68
CA GLY A 129 -4.35 14.10 -16.18
C GLY A 129 -4.46 15.61 -16.40
N GLY A 130 -5.72 16.09 -16.46
CA GLY A 130 -6.07 17.50 -16.61
C GLY A 130 -6.05 18.29 -15.29
N GLU A 131 -7.14 19.00 -14.98
CA GLU A 131 -7.21 19.86 -13.78
C GLU A 131 -7.26 19.08 -12.46
N GLY A 132 -7.76 17.84 -12.48
CA GLY A 132 -7.85 16.95 -11.31
C GLY A 132 -6.79 15.85 -11.22
N ASP A 133 -6.91 15.06 -10.16
CA ASP A 133 -6.08 13.89 -9.90
C ASP A 133 -6.92 12.71 -9.37
N PRO A 134 -7.14 11.65 -10.18
CA PRO A 134 -7.95 10.50 -9.76
C PRO A 134 -7.31 9.67 -8.64
N TYR A 135 -6.05 9.92 -8.29
CA TYR A 135 -5.34 9.24 -7.22
C TYR A 135 -5.20 10.09 -5.95
N LEU A 136 -5.84 11.26 -5.90
CA LEU A 136 -5.97 12.04 -4.68
C LEU A 136 -7.19 11.56 -3.89
N LEU A 137 -6.96 11.05 -2.68
CA LEU A 137 -7.99 10.48 -1.81
C LEU A 137 -8.43 11.52 -0.76
N PRO A 138 -9.63 12.12 -0.90
CA PRO A 138 -10.14 13.08 0.06
C PRO A 138 -10.85 12.36 1.21
N ASN A 139 -10.71 12.88 2.42
CA ASN A 139 -11.47 12.47 3.58
C ASN A 139 -11.91 13.70 4.36
N LEU A 140 -13.18 13.74 4.76
CA LEU A 140 -13.71 14.82 5.59
C LEU A 140 -14.05 14.29 6.99
N TYR A 141 -13.50 14.95 8.00
CA TYR A 141 -13.73 14.61 9.41
C TYR A 141 -14.25 15.82 10.17
N ARG A 142 -15.08 15.55 11.17
CA ARG A 142 -15.54 16.54 12.13
C ARG A 142 -14.94 16.26 13.50
N PHE A 143 -14.32 17.29 14.08
CA PHE A 143 -13.70 17.26 15.39
C PHE A 143 -14.50 18.13 16.37
N PRO A 144 -14.67 17.71 17.64
CA PRO A 144 -15.48 18.45 18.61
C PRO A 144 -14.81 19.74 19.12
N SER A 145 -13.51 19.93 18.87
CA SER A 145 -12.77 21.15 19.26
C SER A 145 -11.44 21.25 18.52
N ARG A 146 -10.89 22.46 18.43
CA ARG A 146 -9.55 22.72 17.89
C ARG A 146 -8.46 21.92 18.60
N ALA A 147 -8.51 21.87 19.94
CA ALA A 147 -7.52 21.14 20.73
C ALA A 147 -7.51 19.63 20.45
N ARG A 148 -8.67 19.02 20.13
CA ARG A 148 -8.73 17.59 19.75
C ARG A 148 -8.16 17.36 18.34
N LEU A 149 -8.46 18.27 17.41
CA LEU A 149 -7.92 18.28 16.05
C LEU A 149 -6.40 18.43 16.05
N ASP A 150 -5.86 19.38 16.81
CA ASP A 150 -4.41 19.61 16.89
C ASP A 150 -3.67 18.39 17.46
N ARG A 151 -4.24 17.71 18.47
CA ARG A 151 -3.66 16.45 18.98
C ARG A 151 -3.66 15.33 17.94
N PHE A 152 -4.74 15.22 17.16
CA PHE A 152 -4.81 14.25 16.07
C PHE A 152 -3.74 14.55 15.01
N LEU A 153 -3.65 15.80 14.54
CA LEU A 153 -2.66 16.20 13.54
C LEU A 153 -1.21 16.02 14.04
N ALA A 154 -0.95 16.28 15.32
CA ALA A 154 0.35 16.01 15.94
C ALA A 154 0.68 14.50 15.95
N ALA A 155 -0.29 13.64 16.25
CA ALA A 155 -0.10 12.20 16.19
C ALA A 155 0.14 11.69 14.76
N VAL A 156 -0.60 12.22 13.78
CA VAL A 156 -0.36 11.94 12.35
C VAL A 156 1.05 12.38 11.94
N GLN A 157 1.53 13.54 12.39
CA GLN A 157 2.90 13.98 12.12
C GLN A 157 3.94 13.00 12.67
N VAL A 158 3.74 12.45 13.88
CA VAL A 158 4.65 11.43 14.43
C VAL A 158 4.60 10.15 13.61
N ALA A 159 3.41 9.72 13.16
CA ALA A 159 3.29 8.56 12.27
C ALA A 159 3.99 8.81 10.91
N ILE A 160 3.91 10.03 10.36
CA ILE A 160 4.68 10.43 9.18
C ILE A 160 6.18 10.32 9.48
N ASP A 161 6.66 10.90 10.58
CA ASP A 161 8.08 10.90 10.98
C ASP A 161 8.65 9.47 11.10
N ARG A 162 7.82 8.51 11.53
CA ARG A 162 8.19 7.09 11.69
C ARG A 162 8.26 6.31 10.37
N ASN A 163 7.42 6.64 9.39
CA ASN A 163 7.21 5.80 8.20
C ASN A 163 7.80 6.45 6.94
N ASP A 164 8.90 5.91 6.41
CA ASP A 164 9.63 6.41 5.24
C ASP A 164 8.73 6.77 4.04
N ILE A 165 7.79 5.89 3.69
CA ILE A 165 6.91 6.09 2.53
C ILE A 165 6.01 7.34 2.68
N LEU A 166 5.61 7.69 3.91
CA LEU A 166 4.79 8.88 4.16
C LEU A 166 5.60 10.17 4.02
N ARG A 167 6.93 10.06 4.01
CA ARG A 167 7.90 11.15 3.87
C ARG A 167 8.53 11.18 2.48
N THR A 168 7.97 10.46 1.52
CA THR A 168 8.55 10.27 0.19
C THR A 168 7.90 11.22 -0.83
N GLY A 169 8.72 11.90 -1.63
CA GLY A 169 8.32 12.66 -2.82
C GLY A 169 8.86 12.01 -4.09
N LEU A 170 8.35 12.40 -5.25
CA LEU A 170 8.68 11.79 -6.53
C LEU A 170 9.39 12.79 -7.46
N VAL A 171 10.40 12.33 -8.19
CA VAL A 171 11.16 13.17 -9.13
C VAL A 171 11.36 12.43 -10.45
N TRP A 172 11.08 13.11 -11.55
CA TRP A 172 11.26 12.56 -12.91
C TRP A 172 11.90 13.57 -13.87
N THR A 173 11.79 14.87 -13.61
CA THR A 173 12.36 15.91 -14.48
C THR A 173 13.88 15.85 -14.44
N GLY A 174 14.50 15.65 -15.61
CA GLY A 174 15.96 15.57 -15.76
C GLY A 174 16.57 14.23 -15.38
N LEU A 175 15.75 13.19 -15.18
CA LEU A 175 16.17 11.82 -14.85
C LEU A 175 15.77 10.86 -15.97
N VAL A 176 16.55 9.79 -16.18
CA VAL A 176 16.23 8.73 -17.17
C VAL A 176 15.01 7.88 -16.79
N GLN A 177 14.67 7.80 -15.51
CA GLN A 177 13.47 7.15 -14.98
C GLN A 177 13.01 7.87 -13.70
N PRO A 178 11.70 7.81 -13.38
CA PRO A 178 11.17 8.36 -12.15
C PRO A 178 11.82 7.74 -10.89
N MET A 179 12.07 8.58 -9.89
CA MET A 179 12.67 8.21 -8.61
C MET A 179 11.79 8.64 -7.45
N GLN A 180 11.80 7.83 -6.39
CA GLN A 180 11.34 8.17 -5.06
C GLN A 180 12.51 8.79 -4.29
N VAL A 181 12.25 9.91 -3.61
CA VAL A 181 13.20 10.59 -2.74
C VAL A 181 12.60 10.63 -1.34
N VAL A 182 13.22 9.92 -0.40
CA VAL A 182 12.74 9.81 0.98
C VAL A 182 13.25 11.01 1.78
N TRP A 183 12.31 11.77 2.37
CA TRP A 183 12.48 12.80 3.40
C TRP A 183 13.40 12.32 4.53
N ARG A 184 14.09 13.18 5.30
CA ARG A 184 14.43 12.93 6.72
C ARG A 184 13.38 13.55 7.62
N SER A 185 12.94 14.75 7.26
CA SER A 185 11.85 15.46 7.89
C SER A 185 10.92 16.01 6.82
N ALA A 186 9.64 15.67 6.93
CA ALA A 186 8.57 16.14 6.06
C ALA A 186 7.41 16.60 6.95
N ARG A 187 7.08 17.89 6.93
CA ARG A 187 6.03 18.47 7.78
C ARG A 187 4.70 18.43 7.05
N LEU A 188 3.68 17.87 7.70
CA LEU A 188 2.30 17.84 7.20
C LEU A 188 1.78 19.27 7.04
N PRO A 189 1.44 19.72 5.82
CA PRO A 189 0.86 21.03 5.61
C PRO A 189 -0.56 21.07 6.20
N VAL A 190 -0.80 22.00 7.14
CA VAL A 190 -2.12 22.27 7.73
C VAL A 190 -2.48 23.72 7.45
N ILE A 191 -3.51 23.94 6.64
CA ILE A 191 -3.94 25.27 6.19
C ILE A 191 -5.32 25.55 6.78
N GLU A 192 -5.41 26.61 7.58
CA GLU A 192 -6.69 27.09 8.09
C GLU A 192 -7.39 27.94 7.02
N ILE A 193 -8.64 27.62 6.74
CA ILE A 193 -9.48 28.32 5.78
C ILE A 193 -10.75 28.84 6.45
N THR A 194 -11.30 29.90 5.88
CA THR A 194 -12.62 30.41 6.24
C THR A 194 -13.65 29.92 5.23
N LEU A 195 -14.76 29.39 5.74
CA LEU A 195 -15.94 29.02 4.98
C LEU A 195 -17.07 29.99 5.33
N ASP A 196 -18.03 30.18 4.43
CA ASP A 196 -19.11 31.15 4.60
C ASP A 196 -20.43 30.43 4.93
N PRO A 197 -20.94 30.50 6.17
CA PRO A 197 -22.21 29.87 6.52
C PRO A 197 -23.41 30.37 5.69
N ALA A 198 -23.30 31.54 5.05
CA ALA A 198 -24.34 32.06 4.17
C ALA A 198 -24.41 31.32 2.82
N GLN A 199 -23.37 30.57 2.45
CA GLN A 199 -23.26 29.86 1.15
C GLN A 199 -23.71 28.39 1.23
N GLY A 200 -24.24 27.94 2.37
CA GLY A 200 -24.78 26.58 2.55
C GLY A 200 -24.01 25.77 3.58
N ASP A 201 -24.15 24.45 3.50
CA ASP A 201 -23.48 23.52 4.42
C ASP A 201 -21.95 23.60 4.30
N LEU A 202 -21.26 23.73 5.43
CA LEU A 202 -19.81 23.94 5.46
C LEU A 202 -19.03 22.70 5.03
N ALA A 203 -19.53 21.50 5.34
CA ALA A 203 -18.91 20.25 4.91
C ALA A 203 -18.98 20.13 3.37
N GLN A 204 -20.15 20.40 2.79
CA GLN A 204 -20.33 20.42 1.34
C GLN A 204 -19.45 21.48 0.65
N GLN A 205 -19.33 22.68 1.22
CA GLN A 205 -18.42 23.71 0.68
C GLN A 205 -16.96 23.22 0.69
N MET A 206 -16.55 22.49 1.74
CA MET A 206 -15.20 21.97 1.87
C MET A 206 -14.93 20.85 0.86
N GLU A 207 -15.88 19.92 0.68
CA GLU A 207 -15.81 18.85 -0.33
C GLU A 207 -15.72 19.42 -1.74
N GLN A 208 -16.60 20.37 -2.10
CA GLN A 208 -16.59 21.00 -3.43
C GLN A 208 -15.31 21.78 -3.70
N ARG A 209 -14.77 22.49 -2.70
CA ARG A 209 -13.57 23.31 -2.85
C ARG A 209 -12.31 22.48 -3.08
N PHE A 210 -12.27 21.26 -2.55
CA PHE A 210 -11.10 20.37 -2.62
C PHE A 210 -11.41 19.06 -3.33
N ASP A 211 -12.41 19.08 -4.22
CA ASP A 211 -12.80 17.94 -5.03
C ASP A 211 -11.57 17.48 -5.87
N PRO A 212 -11.15 16.20 -5.74
CA PRO A 212 -10.08 15.63 -6.55
C PRO A 212 -10.28 15.78 -8.05
N ALA A 213 -11.53 15.90 -8.53
CA ALA A 213 -11.81 16.11 -9.94
C ALA A 213 -11.16 17.39 -10.46
N HIS A 214 -10.90 18.39 -9.61
CA HIS A 214 -10.36 19.71 -10.00
C HIS A 214 -9.20 20.16 -9.08
N THR A 215 -8.70 19.26 -8.23
CA THR A 215 -7.65 19.56 -7.24
C THR A 215 -6.48 18.60 -7.40
N ARG A 216 -5.27 19.12 -7.26
CA ARG A 216 -4.02 18.36 -7.30
C ARG A 216 -3.11 18.75 -6.15
N ILE A 217 -2.20 17.85 -5.79
CA ILE A 217 -1.08 18.18 -4.93
C ILE A 217 0.23 18.02 -5.70
N ASP A 218 1.24 18.82 -5.32
CA ASP A 218 2.58 18.69 -5.88
C ASP A 218 3.25 17.42 -5.34
N ILE A 219 3.32 16.38 -6.18
CA ILE A 219 3.89 15.09 -5.81
C ILE A 219 5.42 15.08 -5.72
N THR A 220 6.08 16.19 -6.05
CA THR A 220 7.52 16.36 -5.80
C THR A 220 7.83 16.74 -4.36
N GLN A 221 6.82 17.17 -3.59
CA GLN A 221 6.97 17.67 -2.22
C GLN A 221 6.38 16.68 -1.21
N ALA A 222 7.24 16.14 -0.33
CA ALA A 222 6.79 15.29 0.76
C ALA A 222 6.29 16.12 1.97
N PRO A 223 5.30 15.62 2.74
CA PRO A 223 4.54 14.40 2.51
C PRO A 223 3.52 14.58 1.37
N LEU A 224 3.12 13.49 0.69
CA LEU A 224 2.06 13.50 -0.33
C LEU A 224 0.66 13.60 0.29
N MET A 225 0.50 14.55 1.22
CA MET A 225 -0.67 14.76 2.04
C MET A 225 -0.88 16.25 2.27
N ARG A 226 -2.14 16.69 2.36
CA ARG A 226 -2.50 18.06 2.74
C ARG A 226 -3.73 18.08 3.63
N CYS A 227 -3.69 18.94 4.63
CA CYS A 227 -4.82 19.19 5.52
C CYS A 227 -5.33 20.61 5.32
N HIS A 228 -6.65 20.75 5.15
CA HIS A 228 -7.34 22.02 5.29
C HIS A 228 -8.25 21.93 6.51
N ILE A 229 -8.30 22.97 7.32
CA ILE A 229 -9.12 23.01 8.54
C ILE A 229 -10.02 24.23 8.53
N ALA A 230 -11.25 24.09 9.01
CA ALA A 230 -12.21 25.18 9.09
C ALA A 230 -12.98 25.10 10.41
N GLU A 231 -13.20 26.25 11.04
CA GLU A 231 -14.11 26.35 12.19
C GLU A 231 -15.56 26.37 11.69
N GLU A 232 -16.44 25.54 12.28
CA GLU A 232 -17.86 25.53 11.88
C GLU A 232 -18.69 26.63 12.55
N ALA A 233 -18.33 26.96 13.79
CA ALA A 233 -18.91 28.04 14.56
C ALA A 233 -17.89 28.53 15.60
N PRO A 234 -17.91 29.82 16.00
CA PRO A 234 -16.98 30.34 16.99
C PRO A 234 -16.97 29.53 18.29
N GLY A 235 -15.82 28.92 18.62
CA GLY A 235 -15.66 28.05 19.79
C GLY A 235 -16.31 26.66 19.65
N GLY A 236 -16.74 26.31 18.44
CA GLY A 236 -17.47 25.08 18.11
C GLY A 236 -16.58 23.97 17.54
N SER A 237 -17.22 23.09 16.78
CA SER A 237 -16.56 22.00 16.08
C SER A 237 -15.72 22.48 14.89
N TRP A 238 -14.81 21.63 14.47
CA TRP A 238 -13.85 21.88 13.40
C TRP A 238 -13.97 20.82 12.33
N LEU A 239 -13.94 21.25 11.07
CA LEU A 239 -13.80 20.36 9.94
C LEU A 239 -12.33 20.18 9.60
N LEU A 240 -11.96 18.96 9.24
CA LEU A 240 -10.67 18.60 8.67
C LEU A 240 -10.92 17.93 7.32
N HIS A 241 -10.48 18.57 6.25
CA HIS A 241 -10.29 17.90 4.97
C HIS A 241 -8.86 17.36 4.90
N PHE A 242 -8.72 16.05 4.82
CA PHE A 242 -7.46 15.33 4.71
C PHE A 242 -7.35 14.72 3.31
N ALA A 243 -6.44 15.25 2.50
CA ALA A 243 -6.15 14.74 1.16
C ALA A 243 -4.83 13.97 1.19
N ALA A 244 -4.80 12.80 0.58
CA ALA A 244 -3.61 11.95 0.55
C ALA A 244 -3.46 11.27 -0.81
N HIS A 245 -2.26 11.24 -1.38
CA HIS A 245 -2.08 10.67 -2.72
C HIS A 245 -1.79 9.16 -2.66
N HIS A 246 -2.41 8.41 -3.57
CA HIS A 246 -2.27 6.96 -3.69
C HIS A 246 -0.84 6.46 -3.98
N LEU A 247 0.10 7.36 -4.32
CA LEU A 247 1.51 7.03 -4.52
C LEU A 247 2.24 6.71 -3.22
N ALA A 248 1.75 7.24 -2.09
CA ALA A 248 2.34 7.03 -0.76
C ALA A 248 1.51 6.12 0.15
N LEU A 249 0.21 5.93 -0.15
CA LEU A 249 -0.68 5.11 0.68
C LEU A 249 -1.79 4.45 -0.17
N ASP A 250 -2.31 3.34 0.34
CA ASP A 250 -3.55 2.71 -0.11
C ASP A 250 -4.57 2.70 1.04
N HIS A 251 -5.75 2.14 0.82
CA HIS A 251 -6.81 2.08 1.84
C HIS A 251 -6.34 1.39 3.14
N SER A 252 -5.65 0.25 3.02
CA SER A 252 -5.16 -0.48 4.19
C SER A 252 -4.04 0.27 4.93
N THR A 253 -3.19 0.99 4.22
CA THR A 253 -2.14 1.85 4.80
C THR A 253 -2.75 3.05 5.49
N PHE A 254 -3.85 3.59 4.96
CA PHE A 254 -4.59 4.64 5.63
C PHE A 254 -5.20 4.18 6.96
N GLU A 255 -5.81 2.99 7.00
CA GLU A 255 -6.29 2.40 8.26
C GLU A 255 -5.16 2.21 9.28
N MET A 256 -3.99 1.74 8.82
CA MET A 256 -2.80 1.61 9.67
C MET A 256 -2.31 2.96 10.19
N LEU A 257 -2.29 4.01 9.36
CA LEU A 257 -1.95 5.39 9.78
C LEU A 257 -2.89 5.88 10.88
N ILE A 258 -4.20 5.65 10.75
CA ILE A 258 -5.18 6.04 11.76
C ILE A 258 -4.97 5.25 13.06
N ALA A 259 -4.74 3.93 12.97
CA ALA A 259 -4.49 3.08 14.13
C ALA A 259 -3.20 3.47 14.87
N GLU A 260 -2.13 3.74 14.13
CA GLU A 260 -0.84 4.21 14.66
C GLU A 260 -0.99 5.58 15.33
N SER A 261 -1.66 6.54 14.67
CA SER A 261 -1.95 7.86 15.24
C SER A 261 -2.76 7.76 16.54
N ALA A 262 -3.73 6.85 16.60
CA ALA A 262 -4.51 6.61 17.81
C ALA A 262 -3.65 6.04 18.96
N ALA A 263 -2.72 5.12 18.67
CA ALA A 263 -1.79 4.60 19.67
C ALA A 263 -0.83 5.69 20.17
N ILE A 264 -0.32 6.54 19.28
CA ILE A 264 0.55 7.67 19.63
C ILE A 264 -0.18 8.66 20.54
N GLU A 265 -1.42 9.02 20.22
CA GLU A 265 -2.21 9.93 21.08
C GLU A 265 -2.46 9.35 22.49
N GLN A 266 -2.52 8.02 22.59
CA GLN A 266 -2.65 7.31 23.86
C GLN A 266 -1.33 7.15 24.63
N GLY A 267 -0.22 7.67 24.10
CA GLY A 267 1.12 7.52 24.69
C GLY A 267 1.70 6.10 24.52
N ARG A 268 1.14 5.30 23.61
CA ARG A 268 1.53 3.90 23.35
C ARG A 268 2.45 3.76 22.14
N GLU A 269 3.18 4.81 21.79
CA GLU A 269 4.12 4.79 20.66
C GLU A 269 5.17 3.68 20.80
N ALA A 270 5.66 3.43 22.03
CA ALA A 270 6.65 2.39 22.30
C ALA A 270 6.14 0.95 22.09
N GLU A 271 4.82 0.76 21.97
CA GLU A 271 4.21 -0.55 21.67
C GLU A 271 4.13 -0.83 20.16
N LEU A 272 4.35 0.20 19.33
CA LEU A 272 4.27 0.07 17.88
C LEU A 272 5.50 -0.67 17.35
N PRO A 273 5.33 -1.60 16.39
CA PRO A 273 6.46 -2.25 15.75
C PRO A 273 7.34 -1.22 15.03
N ALA A 274 8.61 -1.57 14.85
CA ALA A 274 9.49 -0.78 13.99
C ALA A 274 8.95 -0.80 12.55
N PRO A 275 8.78 0.36 11.90
CA PRO A 275 8.35 0.43 10.51
C PRO A 275 9.29 -0.35 9.60
N VAL A 276 8.72 -1.13 8.68
CA VAL A 276 9.49 -1.82 7.64
C VAL A 276 9.71 -0.83 6.47
N PRO A 277 10.96 -0.55 6.07
CA PRO A 277 11.22 0.39 4.98
C PRO A 277 10.62 -0.07 3.65
N PHE A 278 9.87 0.82 2.99
CA PHE A 278 9.23 0.52 1.70
C PHE A 278 10.23 0.16 0.59
N ARG A 279 11.49 0.63 0.69
CA ARG A 279 12.58 0.22 -0.22
C ARG A 279 12.75 -1.30 -0.33
N ASN A 280 12.40 -2.06 0.72
CA ASN A 280 12.51 -3.51 0.72
C ASN A 280 11.51 -4.13 -0.25
N PHE A 281 10.28 -3.60 -0.27
CA PHE A 281 9.26 -3.98 -1.24
C PHE A 281 9.68 -3.61 -2.67
N VAL A 282 10.19 -2.39 -2.87
CA VAL A 282 10.70 -1.95 -4.19
C VAL A 282 11.82 -2.87 -4.69
N ALA A 283 12.78 -3.22 -3.83
CA ALA A 283 13.85 -4.14 -4.17
C ALA A 283 13.31 -5.52 -4.56
N GLN A 284 12.34 -6.06 -3.82
CA GLN A 284 11.71 -7.33 -4.17
C GLN A 284 10.96 -7.26 -5.50
N ALA A 285 10.21 -6.19 -5.74
CA ALA A 285 9.43 -5.99 -6.95
C ALA A 285 10.30 -5.81 -8.21
N ARG A 286 11.49 -5.21 -8.08
CA ARG A 286 12.39 -4.93 -9.21
C ARG A 286 13.50 -5.95 -9.43
N LEU A 287 13.96 -6.62 -8.37
CA LEU A 287 15.07 -7.56 -8.45
C LEU A 287 14.64 -9.03 -8.33
N GLY A 288 13.37 -9.29 -7.97
CA GLY A 288 12.88 -10.64 -7.69
C GLY A 288 12.62 -11.46 -8.95
N VAL A 289 11.87 -10.91 -9.90
CA VAL A 289 11.53 -11.55 -11.18
C VAL A 289 11.86 -10.56 -12.30
N SER A 290 12.52 -11.03 -13.35
CA SER A 290 12.89 -10.15 -14.46
C SER A 290 11.67 -9.71 -15.27
N GLU A 291 11.76 -8.55 -15.91
CA GLU A 291 10.73 -8.06 -16.84
C GLU A 291 10.44 -9.09 -17.94
N GLN A 292 11.49 -9.75 -18.47
CA GLN A 292 11.35 -10.80 -19.47
C GLN A 292 10.52 -12.00 -18.98
N GLU A 293 10.68 -12.41 -17.72
CA GLU A 293 9.87 -13.47 -17.14
C GLU A 293 8.41 -13.05 -16.96
N HIS A 294 8.15 -11.79 -16.55
CA HIS A 294 6.78 -11.26 -16.51
C HIS A 294 6.16 -11.21 -17.90
N GLU A 295 6.88 -10.70 -18.90
CA GLU A 295 6.43 -10.64 -20.29
C GLU A 295 6.12 -12.04 -20.83
N GLN A 296 7.00 -13.00 -20.59
CA GLN A 296 6.77 -14.39 -21.00
C GLN A 296 5.52 -14.96 -20.32
N PHE A 297 5.40 -14.80 -19.01
CA PHE A 297 4.23 -15.30 -18.26
C PHE A 297 2.92 -14.71 -18.76
N PHE A 298 2.84 -13.39 -18.93
CA PHE A 298 1.61 -12.74 -19.41
C PHE A 298 1.35 -13.00 -20.89
N THR A 299 2.39 -13.17 -21.71
CA THR A 299 2.23 -13.59 -23.12
C THR A 299 1.66 -15.00 -23.21
N GLU A 300 2.16 -15.94 -22.40
CA GLU A 300 1.61 -17.30 -22.34
C GLU A 300 0.16 -17.30 -21.82
N LEU A 301 -0.14 -16.46 -20.82
CA LEU A 301 -1.46 -16.39 -20.20
C LEU A 301 -2.51 -15.69 -21.08
N LEU A 302 -2.15 -14.60 -21.74
CA LEU A 302 -3.10 -13.67 -22.39
C LEU A 302 -2.86 -13.51 -23.90
N GLY A 303 -1.80 -14.07 -24.46
CA GLY A 303 -1.40 -13.85 -25.87
C GLY A 303 -2.35 -14.41 -26.92
N HIS A 304 -3.38 -15.17 -26.51
CA HIS A 304 -4.45 -15.67 -27.38
C HIS A 304 -5.69 -14.74 -27.42
N ILE A 305 -5.67 -13.63 -26.67
CA ILE A 305 -6.78 -12.69 -26.58
C ILE A 305 -6.60 -11.60 -27.64
N ASP A 306 -7.42 -11.65 -28.69
CA ASP A 306 -7.37 -10.69 -29.80
C ASP A 306 -8.38 -9.53 -29.64
N GLU A 307 -9.34 -9.65 -28.72
CA GLU A 307 -10.42 -8.68 -28.50
C GLU A 307 -10.79 -8.55 -27.01
N PRO A 308 -11.17 -7.35 -26.53
CA PRO A 308 -11.58 -7.15 -25.15
C PRO A 308 -12.92 -7.84 -24.82
N THR A 309 -13.13 -8.14 -23.54
CA THR A 309 -14.46 -8.50 -23.04
C THR A 309 -15.31 -7.23 -22.95
N ALA A 310 -16.35 -7.14 -23.79
CA ALA A 310 -17.23 -5.97 -23.88
C ALA A 310 -18.66 -6.30 -23.44
N PRO A 311 -18.99 -6.18 -22.15
CA PRO A 311 -20.36 -6.32 -21.66
C PRO A 311 -21.31 -5.39 -22.41
N PHE A 312 -22.39 -5.95 -22.98
CA PHE A 312 -23.37 -5.21 -23.78
C PHE A 312 -22.81 -4.50 -25.02
N GLY A 313 -21.60 -4.88 -25.48
CA GLY A 313 -20.93 -4.22 -26.60
C GLY A 313 -20.42 -2.80 -26.30
N LEU A 314 -20.35 -2.42 -25.02
CA LEU A 314 -19.81 -1.14 -24.59
C LEU A 314 -18.29 -1.19 -24.62
N LEU A 315 -17.69 -0.43 -25.55
CA LEU A 315 -16.24 -0.34 -25.77
C LEU A 315 -15.70 1.06 -25.50
N ASP A 316 -16.57 2.04 -25.29
CA ASP A 316 -16.15 3.40 -24.98
C ASP A 316 -15.73 3.47 -23.50
N VAL A 317 -14.42 3.29 -23.30
CA VAL A 317 -13.76 3.38 -21.99
C VAL A 317 -12.85 4.61 -21.89
N GLN A 318 -12.86 5.48 -22.91
CA GLN A 318 -12.07 6.71 -22.92
C GLN A 318 -12.88 7.86 -22.32
N GLY A 319 -12.94 7.90 -20.99
CA GLY A 319 -13.49 9.01 -20.22
C GLY A 319 -12.51 9.45 -19.14
N ASP A 320 -12.70 10.67 -18.64
CA ASP A 320 -11.97 11.20 -17.47
C ASP A 320 -12.59 10.75 -16.12
N GLY A 321 -13.58 9.84 -16.18
CA GLY A 321 -14.30 9.31 -15.03
C GLY A 321 -15.43 10.19 -14.52
N SER A 322 -15.64 11.39 -15.09
CA SER A 322 -16.65 12.34 -14.61
C SER A 322 -18.10 11.87 -14.77
N ASP A 323 -18.36 11.00 -15.75
CA ASP A 323 -19.69 10.41 -16.02
C ASP A 323 -19.93 9.06 -15.29
N VAL A 324 -19.03 8.64 -14.39
CA VAL A 324 -19.17 7.38 -13.65
C VAL A 324 -20.37 7.46 -12.70
N GLN A 325 -21.29 6.51 -12.84
CA GLN A 325 -22.40 6.31 -11.91
C GLN A 325 -22.11 5.14 -10.99
N GLU A 326 -22.27 5.36 -9.69
CA GLU A 326 -22.08 4.33 -8.68
C GLU A 326 -23.40 3.66 -8.31
N ALA A 327 -23.38 2.33 -8.22
CA ALA A 327 -24.48 1.53 -7.69
C ALA A 327 -23.94 0.61 -6.61
N SER A 328 -24.58 0.64 -5.44
CA SER A 328 -24.22 -0.21 -4.30
C SER A 328 -25.39 -1.09 -3.90
N LEU A 329 -25.11 -2.39 -3.74
CA LEU A 329 -26.06 -3.35 -3.22
C LEU A 329 -25.45 -4.12 -2.04
N HIS A 330 -26.11 -4.04 -0.89
CA HIS A 330 -25.68 -4.77 0.29
C HIS A 330 -26.15 -6.24 0.21
N LEU A 331 -25.21 -7.18 0.38
CA LEU A 331 -25.54 -8.61 0.46
C LEU A 331 -26.04 -8.94 1.88
N PRO A 332 -27.24 -9.54 2.03
CA PRO A 332 -27.73 -9.95 3.34
C PRO A 332 -26.73 -10.82 4.11
N ASP A 333 -26.66 -10.65 5.43
CA ASP A 333 -25.69 -11.33 6.29
C ASP A 333 -25.70 -12.85 6.14
N GLU A 334 -26.89 -13.44 5.98
CA GLU A 334 -27.06 -14.88 5.78
C GLU A 334 -26.36 -15.35 4.50
N LEU A 335 -26.60 -14.67 3.37
CA LEU A 335 -25.97 -14.99 2.10
C LEU A 335 -24.45 -14.80 2.18
N SER A 336 -24.00 -13.71 2.79
CA SER A 336 -22.57 -13.44 3.03
C SER A 336 -21.90 -14.56 3.85
N SER A 337 -22.60 -15.09 4.86
CA SER A 337 -22.11 -16.20 5.68
C SER A 337 -22.02 -17.51 4.87
N GLN A 338 -23.03 -17.79 4.07
CA GLN A 338 -23.08 -18.98 3.20
C GLN A 338 -21.97 -18.95 2.15
N ILE A 339 -21.71 -17.81 1.50
CA ILE A 339 -20.60 -17.65 0.55
C ILE A 339 -19.25 -17.99 1.21
N ARG A 340 -19.01 -17.45 2.43
CA ARG A 340 -17.77 -17.76 3.17
C ARG A 340 -17.67 -19.23 3.57
N GLN A 341 -18.80 -19.88 3.89
CA GLN A 341 -18.81 -21.31 4.19
C GLN A 341 -18.46 -22.14 2.94
N GLN A 342 -19.04 -21.82 1.79
CA GLN A 342 -18.75 -22.51 0.52
C GLN A 342 -17.29 -22.30 0.09
N ALA A 343 -16.77 -21.08 0.22
CA ALA A 343 -15.36 -20.79 -0.07
C ALA A 343 -14.44 -21.71 0.75
N ARG A 344 -14.70 -21.84 2.06
CA ARG A 344 -13.96 -22.74 2.95
C ARG A 344 -14.09 -24.21 2.57
N SER A 345 -15.29 -24.70 2.24
CA SER A 345 -15.47 -26.12 1.88
C SER A 345 -14.77 -26.49 0.58
N HIS A 346 -14.57 -25.52 -0.32
CA HIS A 346 -13.85 -25.71 -1.58
C HIS A 346 -12.36 -25.33 -1.51
N GLY A 347 -11.86 -24.88 -0.35
CA GLY A 347 -10.46 -24.49 -0.18
C GLY A 347 -10.07 -23.24 -0.97
N VAL A 348 -11.01 -22.34 -1.27
CA VAL A 348 -10.80 -21.10 -2.02
C VAL A 348 -11.13 -19.87 -1.19
N SER A 349 -10.70 -18.70 -1.66
CA SER A 349 -11.08 -17.42 -1.04
C SER A 349 -12.51 -17.01 -1.42
N ALA A 350 -13.16 -16.19 -0.58
CA ALA A 350 -14.43 -15.58 -0.94
C ALA A 350 -14.30 -14.70 -2.20
N ALA A 351 -13.15 -14.02 -2.38
CA ALA A 351 -12.85 -13.24 -3.58
C ALA A 351 -12.86 -14.10 -4.84
N SER A 352 -12.35 -15.33 -4.80
CA SER A 352 -12.37 -16.28 -5.92
C SER A 352 -13.80 -16.62 -6.36
N LEU A 353 -14.72 -16.83 -5.40
CA LEU A 353 -16.14 -17.05 -5.72
C LEU A 353 -16.80 -15.80 -6.31
N MET A 354 -16.44 -14.61 -5.82
CA MET A 354 -16.95 -13.35 -6.37
C MET A 354 -16.41 -13.09 -7.79
N HIS A 355 -15.14 -13.38 -8.05
CA HIS A 355 -14.56 -13.33 -9.40
C HIS A 355 -15.26 -14.31 -10.34
N LEU A 356 -15.58 -15.52 -9.90
CA LEU A 356 -16.36 -16.47 -10.69
C LEU A 356 -17.76 -15.93 -11.00
N ALA A 357 -18.46 -15.40 -9.99
CA ALA A 357 -19.78 -14.80 -10.19
C ALA A 357 -19.72 -13.63 -11.20
N TRP A 358 -18.70 -12.77 -11.09
CA TRP A 358 -18.46 -11.67 -12.01
C TRP A 358 -18.14 -12.16 -13.43
N ALA A 359 -17.26 -13.15 -13.57
CA ALA A 359 -16.95 -13.78 -14.86
C ALA A 359 -18.21 -14.33 -15.55
N LEU A 360 -19.12 -14.95 -14.80
CA LEU A 360 -20.39 -15.44 -15.34
C LEU A 360 -21.29 -14.30 -15.84
N VAL A 361 -21.33 -13.17 -15.13
CA VAL A 361 -22.06 -11.97 -15.60
C VAL A 361 -21.44 -11.44 -16.89
N LEU A 362 -20.12 -11.28 -16.94
CA LEU A 362 -19.41 -10.82 -18.13
C LEU A 362 -19.65 -11.76 -19.32
N ALA A 363 -19.59 -13.07 -19.10
CA ALA A 363 -19.80 -14.07 -20.15
C ALA A 363 -21.20 -13.95 -20.76
N ARG A 364 -22.23 -13.83 -19.91
CA ARG A 364 -23.62 -13.69 -20.36
C ARG A 364 -23.93 -12.36 -21.03
N THR A 365 -23.25 -11.29 -20.62
CA THR A 365 -23.51 -9.93 -21.13
C THR A 365 -22.68 -9.60 -22.37
N SER A 366 -21.54 -10.26 -22.56
CA SER A 366 -20.69 -10.14 -23.77
C SER A 366 -20.96 -11.23 -24.82
N GLY A 367 -21.65 -12.31 -24.46
CA GLY A 367 -21.86 -13.46 -25.34
C GLY A 367 -20.59 -14.29 -25.56
N ARG A 368 -19.60 -14.19 -24.69
CA ARG A 368 -18.32 -14.92 -24.75
C ARG A 368 -18.26 -15.96 -23.63
N ASP A 369 -17.71 -17.14 -23.92
CA ASP A 369 -17.44 -18.16 -22.90
C ASP A 369 -16.07 -17.95 -22.23
N ASP A 370 -15.17 -17.22 -22.90
CA ASP A 370 -13.85 -16.83 -22.41
C ASP A 370 -13.83 -15.32 -22.18
N VAL A 371 -13.70 -14.92 -20.90
CA VAL A 371 -13.79 -13.54 -20.44
C VAL A 371 -12.58 -13.14 -19.63
N VAL A 372 -12.16 -11.90 -19.85
CA VAL A 372 -10.98 -11.32 -19.22
C VAL A 372 -11.39 -10.00 -18.57
N PHE A 373 -11.00 -9.82 -17.32
CA PHE A 373 -11.24 -8.60 -16.57
C PHE A 373 -10.10 -8.36 -15.57
N GLY A 374 -9.86 -7.09 -15.24
CA GLY A 374 -8.89 -6.72 -14.22
C GLY A 374 -9.39 -7.07 -12.82
N THR A 375 -8.47 -7.49 -11.96
CA THR A 375 -8.70 -7.59 -10.51
C THR A 375 -7.61 -6.82 -9.79
N VAL A 376 -8.00 -6.10 -8.73
CA VAL A 376 -7.06 -5.37 -7.89
C VAL A 376 -6.71 -6.25 -6.70
N LEU A 377 -5.43 -6.57 -6.57
CA LEU A 377 -4.88 -7.35 -5.46
C LEU A 377 -3.93 -6.47 -4.64
N LEU A 378 -3.83 -6.72 -3.33
CA LEU A 378 -2.98 -5.93 -2.44
C LEU A 378 -1.48 -6.11 -2.70
N GLY A 379 -1.07 -7.22 -3.34
CA GLY A 379 0.31 -7.44 -3.78
C GLY A 379 1.36 -7.45 -2.66
N ARG A 380 0.96 -7.75 -1.42
CA ARG A 380 1.79 -7.70 -0.20
C ARG A 380 2.42 -9.03 0.15
#